data_AF-A0A140NNY0-F1
#
_entry.id   AF-A0A140NNY0-F1
#
_cell.length_a   1.000
_cell.length_b   1.000
_cell.length_c   1.000
_cell.angle_alpha   90.00
_cell.angle_beta   90.00
_cell.angle_gamma   90.00
#
_symmetry.space_group_name_H-M   'P 1'
#
loop_
_entity.id
_entity.type
_entity.pdbx_description
1 polymer ?
#
loop_
_entity_poly.entity_id
_entity_poly.type
_entity_poly.pdbx_seq_one_letter_code
_entity_poly.pdbx_strand_id
1 'polypeptide(L)'
;MSDKLPDEILKTLATEPMFIEVVERCLDESELVSNFSRIYGVDLPRKPTSPLIAMVDEATGFREHQFNEFFTAFIPFVYRCVWLPLYSEGKLGG
;
A
#
# COMPACT_ATOMS: atom_id res chain seq x y z
N MET A 1 2.81 1.04 18.22
CA MET A 1 3.93 0.80 17.27
C MET A 1 3.96 2.00 16.35
N SER A 2 5.13 2.54 16.00
CA SER A 2 5.21 3.78 15.23
C SER A 2 4.53 3.59 13.87
N ASP A 3 3.46 4.35 13.60
CA ASP A 3 2.66 4.35 12.36
C ASP A 3 3.41 4.91 11.13
N LYS A 4 4.74 4.76 11.11
CA LYS A 4 5.60 5.34 10.10
C LYS A 4 6.32 4.24 9.32
N LEU A 5 6.33 4.41 8.01
CA LEU A 5 7.13 3.60 7.11
C LEU A 5 8.62 3.68 7.51
N PRO A 6 9.38 2.58 7.37
CA PRO A 6 10.84 2.60 7.54
C PRO A 6 11.53 3.66 6.65
N ASP A 7 12.61 4.26 7.15
CA ASP A 7 13.33 5.34 6.46
C ASP A 7 13.84 4.94 5.08
N GLU A 8 14.28 3.70 4.91
CA GLU A 8 14.72 3.16 3.61
C GLU A 8 13.59 3.18 2.58
N ILE A 9 12.37 2.86 3.01
CA ILE A 9 11.18 2.83 2.17
C ILE A 9 10.75 4.26 1.84
N LEU A 10 10.78 5.16 2.82
CA LEU A 10 10.51 6.59 2.61
C LEU A 10 11.49 7.19 1.60
N LYS A 11 12.78 6.84 1.70
CA LYS A 11 13.79 7.25 0.74
C LYS A 11 13.49 6.70 -0.65
N THR A 12 13.19 5.41 -0.78
CA THR A 12 12.84 4.80 -2.08
C THR A 12 11.60 5.44 -2.69
N LEU A 13 10.55 5.70 -1.92
CA LEU A 13 9.37 6.44 -2.41
C LEU A 13 9.73 7.84 -2.93
N ALA A 14 10.69 8.50 -2.31
CA ALA A 14 11.12 9.84 -2.70
C ALA A 14 12.07 9.86 -3.91
N THR A 15 12.85 8.80 -4.14
CA THR A 15 13.91 8.79 -5.15
C THR A 15 13.65 7.87 -6.34
N GLU A 16 12.77 6.88 -6.22
CA GLU A 16 12.51 5.85 -7.23
C GLU A 16 11.04 5.91 -7.71
N PRO A 17 10.71 6.68 -8.76
CA PRO A 17 9.34 6.76 -9.28
C PRO A 17 8.77 5.39 -9.68
N MET A 18 9.62 4.49 -10.19
CA MET A 18 9.23 3.14 -10.56
C MET A 18 8.73 2.31 -9.36
N PHE A 19 9.18 2.62 -8.14
CA PHE A 19 8.66 1.93 -6.96
C PHE A 19 7.18 2.27 -6.73
N ILE A 20 6.78 3.51 -7.00
CA ILE A 20 5.36 3.91 -6.93
C ILE A 20 4.55 3.13 -7.97
N GLU A 21 5.04 3.03 -9.21
CA GLU A 21 4.37 2.25 -10.26
C GLU A 21 4.25 0.77 -9.90
N VAL A 22 5.25 0.18 -9.25
CA VAL A 22 5.20 -1.21 -8.77
C VAL A 22 4.15 -1.36 -7.66
N VAL A 23 4.06 -0.43 -6.72
CA VAL A 23 3.02 -0.43 -5.67
C VAL A 23 1.64 -0.32 -6.30
N GLU A 24 1.44 0.59 -7.25
CA GLU A 24 0.17 0.76 -7.97
C GLU A 24 -0.23 -0.51 -8.73
N ARG A 25 0.70 -1.11 -9.48
CA ARG A 25 0.47 -2.39 -10.16
C ARG A 25 0.09 -3.51 -9.18
N CYS A 26 0.74 -3.57 -8.02
CA CYS A 26 0.39 -4.56 -7.00
C CYS A 26 -1.02 -4.34 -6.42
N LEU A 27 -1.54 -3.11 -6.40
CA LEU A 27 -2.92 -2.83 -5.98
C LEU A 27 -3.95 -3.32 -7.02
N ASP A 28 -3.60 -3.27 -8.31
CA ASP A 28 -4.47 -3.74 -9.39
C ASP A 28 -4.56 -5.28 -9.45
N GLU A 29 -3.58 -5.99 -8.89
CA GLU A 29 -3.54 -7.45 -8.81
C GLU A 29 -4.42 -8.00 -7.67
N SER A 30 -5.71 -8.22 -7.96
CA SER A 30 -6.71 -8.64 -6.97
C SER A 30 -6.35 -9.88 -6.14
N GLU A 31 -5.67 -10.87 -6.72
CA GLU A 31 -5.22 -12.07 -6.00
C GLU A 31 -4.10 -11.75 -5.01
N LEU A 32 -3.18 -10.85 -5.38
CA LEU A 32 -2.11 -10.41 -4.49
C LEU A 32 -2.69 -9.65 -3.30
N VAL A 33 -3.60 -8.70 -3.56
CA VAL A 33 -4.27 -7.92 -2.50
C VAL A 33 -5.08 -8.84 -1.58
N SER A 34 -5.86 -9.77 -2.13
CA SER A 34 -6.64 -10.72 -1.34
C SER A 34 -5.77 -11.59 -0.42
N ASN A 35 -4.67 -12.13 -0.95
CA ASN A 35 -3.74 -12.93 -0.15
C ASN A 35 -2.99 -12.09 0.88
N PHE A 36 -2.57 -10.87 0.54
CA PHE A 36 -1.99 -9.92 1.48
C PHE A 36 -2.95 -9.64 2.64
N SER A 37 -4.19 -9.26 2.34
CA SER A 37 -5.21 -8.98 3.35
C SER A 37 -5.47 -10.17 4.26
N ARG A 38 -5.49 -11.39 3.70
CA ARG A 38 -5.61 -12.63 4.49
C ARG A 38 -4.44 -12.84 5.47
N ILE A 39 -3.22 -12.51 5.07
CA ILE A 39 -2.01 -12.74 5.88
C ILE A 39 -1.85 -11.64 6.94
N TYR A 40 -2.09 -10.39 6.57
CA TYR A 40 -1.84 -9.23 7.42
C TYR A 40 -3.05 -8.78 8.23
N GLY A 41 -4.24 -9.30 7.93
CA GLY A 41 -5.48 -8.97 8.64
C GLY A 41 -5.98 -7.55 8.41
N VAL A 42 -5.55 -6.91 7.32
CA VAL A 42 -5.91 -5.54 6.94
C VAL A 42 -6.49 -5.53 5.53
N ASP A 43 -7.60 -4.84 5.32
CA ASP A 43 -8.30 -4.80 4.04
C ASP A 43 -8.07 -3.49 3.30
N LEU A 44 -8.05 -3.55 1.97
CA LEU A 44 -8.06 -2.34 1.16
C LEU A 44 -9.32 -1.54 1.51
N PRO A 45 -9.19 -0.23 1.83
CA PRO A 45 -10.32 0.57 2.26
C PRO A 45 -11.48 0.51 1.25
N ARG A 46 -12.68 0.23 1.74
CA ARG A 46 -13.86 0.12 0.88
C ARG A 46 -14.15 1.45 0.18
N LYS A 47 -14.61 1.38 -1.07
CA LYS A 47 -15.26 2.55 -1.70
C LYS A 47 -16.59 2.81 -0.97
N PRO A 48 -16.90 4.07 -0.62
CA PRO A 48 -18.21 4.41 -0.05
C PRO A 48 -19.33 4.01 -1.01
N THR A 49 -20.38 3.38 -0.50
CA THR A 49 -21.53 2.95 -1.31
C THR A 49 -22.56 4.05 -1.53
N SER A 50 -22.47 5.17 -0.80
CA SER A 50 -23.30 6.36 -1.02
C SER A 50 -22.56 7.65 -0.57
N PRO A 51 -23.00 8.83 -1.07
CA PRO A 51 -22.45 10.12 -0.62
C PRO A 51 -22.58 10.37 0.89
N LEU A 52 -23.68 9.92 1.51
CA LEU A 52 -23.87 10.07 2.96
C LEU A 52 -22.84 9.27 3.75
N ILE A 53 -22.55 8.04 3.32
CA ILE A 53 -21.51 7.21 3.93
C ILE A 53 -20.15 7.87 3.75
N ALA A 54 -19.86 8.42 2.55
CA ALA A 54 -18.61 9.14 2.32
C ALA A 54 -18.45 10.35 3.27
N MET A 55 -19.52 11.12 3.50
CA MET A 55 -19.49 12.25 4.43
C MET A 55 -19.24 11.81 5.88
N VAL A 56 -19.84 10.70 6.31
CA VAL A 56 -19.64 10.15 7.66
C VAL A 56 -18.22 9.60 7.82
N ASP A 57 -17.74 8.83 6.85
CA ASP A 57 -16.39 8.27 6.84
C ASP A 57 -15.32 9.39 6.91
N GLU A 58 -15.55 10.51 6.23
CA GLU A 58 -14.69 11.71 6.27
C GLU A 58 -14.79 12.43 7.63
N ALA A 59 -16.00 12.73 8.09
CA ALA A 59 -16.22 13.48 9.34
C ALA A 59 -15.69 12.76 10.59
N THR A 60 -15.59 11.43 10.53
CA THR A 60 -15.06 10.59 11.61
C THR A 60 -13.57 10.27 11.47
N GLY A 61 -12.93 10.63 10.35
CA GLY A 61 -11.57 10.23 10.01
C GLY A 61 -11.41 8.72 9.76
N PHE A 62 -12.51 7.98 9.69
CA PHE A 62 -12.51 6.53 9.49
C PHE A 62 -11.77 6.14 8.21
N ARG A 63 -11.99 6.90 7.14
CA ARG A 63 -11.32 6.67 5.85
C ARG A 63 -9.81 6.80 5.99
N GLU A 64 -9.32 7.92 6.52
CA GLU A 64 -7.89 8.15 6.69
C GLU A 64 -7.24 7.06 7.54
N HIS A 65 -7.89 6.65 8.63
CA HIS A 65 -7.40 5.57 9.49
C HIS A 65 -7.25 4.24 8.73
N GLN A 66 -8.27 3.82 7.97
CA GLN A 66 -8.20 2.59 7.17
C GLN A 66 -7.11 2.65 6.10
N PHE A 67 -6.97 3.80 5.42
CA PHE A 67 -5.91 4.00 4.44
C PHE A 67 -4.53 3.88 5.09
N ASN A 68 -4.33 4.53 6.23
CA ASN A 68 -3.07 4.46 6.96
C ASN A 68 -2.75 3.04 7.40
N GLU A 69 -3.71 2.32 8.00
CA GLU A 69 -3.52 0.94 8.44
C GLU A 69 -3.14 0.00 7.27
N PHE A 70 -3.86 0.10 6.15
CA PHE A 70 -3.55 -0.72 4.98
C PHE A 70 -2.18 -0.38 4.38
N PHE A 71 -1.91 0.89 4.08
CA PHE A 71 -0.69 1.28 3.37
C PHE A 71 0.58 1.18 4.21
N THR A 72 0.49 1.34 5.54
CA THR A 72 1.62 1.11 6.45
C THR A 72 2.05 -0.35 6.51
N ALA A 73 1.15 -1.29 6.19
CA ALA A 73 1.48 -2.71 6.04
C ALA A 73 1.82 -3.09 4.59
N PHE A 74 1.08 -2.55 3.62
CA PHE A 74 1.17 -2.93 2.21
C PHE A 74 2.45 -2.45 1.55
N ILE A 75 2.84 -1.18 1.74
CA ILE A 75 4.05 -0.63 1.10
C ILE A 75 5.31 -1.40 1.57
N PRO A 76 5.51 -1.71 2.87
CA PRO A 76 6.63 -2.54 3.29
C PRO A 76 6.59 -3.98 2.81
N PHE A 77 5.39 -4.53 2.58
CA PHE A 77 5.25 -5.84 1.94
C PHE A 77 5.72 -5.78 0.49
N VAL A 78 5.23 -4.84 -0.32
CA VAL A 78 5.64 -4.67 -1.72
C VAL A 78 7.14 -4.39 -1.82
N TYR A 79 7.68 -3.52 -0.96
CA TYR A 79 9.11 -3.22 -0.93
C TYR A 79 9.96 -4.49 -0.78
N ARG A 80 9.62 -5.33 0.20
CA ARG A 80 10.44 -6.51 0.54
C ARG A 80 10.20 -7.70 -0.39
N CYS A 81 8.96 -7.94 -0.77
CA CYS A 81 8.57 -9.16 -1.47
C CYS A 81 8.54 -9.01 -3.00
N VAL A 82 8.50 -7.77 -3.51
CA VAL A 82 8.39 -7.51 -4.95
C VAL A 82 9.55 -6.62 -5.42
N TRP A 83 9.72 -5.44 -4.82
CA TRP A 83 10.71 -4.46 -5.28
C TRP A 83 12.16 -4.97 -5.13
N LEU A 84 12.58 -5.35 -3.91
CA LEU A 84 13.96 -5.80 -3.68
C LEU A 84 14.35 -7.00 -4.57
N PRO A 85 13.53 -8.06 -4.75
CA PRO A 85 13.80 -9.12 -5.69
C PRO A 85 13.98 -8.62 -7.13
N LEU A 86 13.01 -7.87 -7.65
CA LEU A 86 13.06 -7.38 -9.03
C LEU A 86 14.25 -6.43 -9.27
N TYR A 87 14.60 -5.62 -8.28
CA TYR A 87 15.75 -4.72 -8.34
C TYR A 87 17.06 -5.51 -8.34
N SER A 88 17.19 -6.51 -7.46
CA SER A 88 18.38 -7.37 -7.38
C SER A 88 18.61 -8.22 -8.64
N GLU A 89 17.53 -8.58 -9.34
CA GLU A 89 17.56 -9.33 -10.59
C GLU A 89 17.81 -8.45 -11.82
N GLY A 90 17.95 -7.12 -11.64
CA GLY A 90 18.15 -6.17 -12.74
C GLY A 90 16.92 -5.98 -13.63
N LYS A 91 15.73 -6.40 -13.18
CA LYS A 91 14.48 -6.32 -13.95
C LYS A 91 13.82 -4.93 -13.89
N LEU A 92 14.30 -4.06 -13.01
CA LEU A 92 13.80 -2.69 -12.80
C LEU A 92 14.78 -1.62 -13.31
N GLY A 93 15.66 -1.97 -14.25
CA GLY A 93 16.57 -1.03 -14.89
C GLY A 93 16.80 -1.36 -16.36
N GLY A 94 16.30 -0.47 -17.23
CA GLY A 94 16.66 -0.30 -18.63
C GLY A 94 16.86 1.18 -18.90
#